data_AF-A0A166KSK4-F1
#
_entry.id   AF-A0A166KSK4-F1
#
_cell.length_a   1.000
_cell.length_b   1.000
_cell.length_c   1.000
_cell.angle_alpha   90.00
_cell.angle_beta   90.00
_cell.angle_gamma   90.00
#
_symmetry.space_group_name_H-M   'P 1'
#
loop_
_entity.id
_entity.type
_entity.pdbx_description
1 polymer ?
#
loop_
_entity_poly.entity_id
_entity_poly.type
_entity_poly.pdbx_seq_one_letter_code
_entity_poly.pdbx_strand_id
1 'polypeptide(L)'
;MTRLFTQIRYGGYAAVIIFSAVVLGVSAYLASQFLPNVHHDFTIFALIPPSYTILLSVILLFVSNPRAEIVHAFITGVLWLIMGAWTADFLGSSKCSALVGTTTPTTHGSMSANLYCELSKVQEAFAWVLFVLYAIWFFVVISLTRRSLAMGREFIWSEDVKLLPWFGQAPSWPGMAEGQYPEQYRPFYGYPGYQQYYPQTGNGTMGYQPSGVAGSAYPGAQYVQSMPGAATVIQGSHVSHVPTSY
;
A
#
# COMPACT_ATOMS: atom_id res chain seq x y z
N MET A 1 -11.34 6.89 -0.26
CA MET A 1 -10.00 7.04 -0.84
C MET A 1 -9.65 8.52 -0.95
N THR A 2 -8.49 8.95 -0.44
CA THR A 2 -8.01 10.32 -0.70
C THR A 2 -7.62 10.41 -2.18
N ARG A 3 -8.27 11.29 -2.96
CA ARG A 3 -8.03 11.40 -4.43
C ARG A 3 -6.53 11.49 -4.79
N LEU A 4 -5.75 12.15 -3.92
CA LEU A 4 -4.31 12.31 -4.05
C LEU A 4 -3.55 10.97 -4.04
N PHE A 5 -3.78 10.10 -3.04
CA PHE A 5 -3.09 8.81 -2.93
C PHE A 5 -3.34 7.94 -4.17
N THR A 6 -4.60 7.90 -4.61
CA THR A 6 -5.03 7.17 -5.81
C THR A 6 -4.28 7.64 -7.05
N GLN A 7 -4.18 8.96 -7.24
CA GLN A 7 -3.47 9.55 -8.38
C GLN A 7 -1.97 9.26 -8.35
N ILE A 8 -1.32 9.40 -7.19
CA ILE A 8 0.10 9.07 -7.01
C ILE A 8 0.35 7.60 -7.31
N ARG A 9 -0.51 6.71 -6.79
CA ARG A 9 -0.42 5.26 -7.02
C ARG A 9 -0.57 4.90 -8.50
N TYR A 10 -1.59 5.42 -9.17
CA TYR A 10 -1.78 5.19 -10.61
C TYR A 10 -0.61 5.74 -11.44
N GLY A 11 -0.12 6.94 -11.11
CA GLY A 11 1.05 7.53 -11.77
C GLY A 11 2.32 6.68 -11.57
N GLY A 12 2.55 6.17 -10.36
CA GLY A 12 3.67 5.30 -10.04
C GLY A 12 3.65 3.99 -10.84
N TYR A 13 2.52 3.28 -10.84
CA TYR A 13 2.38 2.05 -11.64
C TYR A 13 2.48 2.32 -13.14
N ALA A 14 1.91 3.40 -13.65
CA ALA A 14 2.04 3.77 -15.06
C ALA A 14 3.51 4.01 -15.45
N ALA A 15 4.27 4.76 -14.65
CA ALA A 15 5.69 5.00 -14.88
C ALA A 15 6.50 3.69 -14.88
N VAL A 16 6.26 2.82 -13.89
CA VAL A 16 6.92 1.51 -13.78
C VAL A 16 6.60 0.61 -14.98
N ILE A 17 5.35 0.57 -15.45
CA ILE A 17 4.95 -0.19 -16.63
C ILE A 17 5.65 0.34 -17.88
N ILE A 18 5.73 1.65 -18.07
CA ILE A 18 6.40 2.27 -19.22
C ILE A 18 7.90 1.93 -19.21
N PHE A 19 8.59 2.13 -18.09
CA PHE A 19 10.02 1.80 -18.00
C PHE A 19 10.28 0.29 -18.17
N SER A 20 9.42 -0.56 -17.62
CA SER A 20 9.51 -2.01 -17.81
C SER A 20 9.30 -2.41 -19.26
N ALA A 21 8.38 -1.75 -19.99
CA ALA A 21 8.14 -2.00 -21.41
C ALA A 21 9.34 -1.57 -22.28
N VAL A 22 10.01 -0.46 -21.94
CA VAL A 22 11.24 -0.04 -22.61
C VAL A 22 12.33 -1.10 -22.44
N VAL A 23 12.56 -1.57 -21.21
CA VAL A 23 13.54 -2.63 -20.94
C VAL A 23 13.16 -3.92 -21.64
N LEU A 24 11.89 -4.33 -21.61
CA LEU A 24 11.41 -5.52 -22.32
C LEU A 24 11.67 -5.42 -23.83
N GLY A 25 11.46 -4.25 -24.43
CA GLY A 25 11.71 -4.00 -25.85
C GLY A 25 13.20 -4.14 -26.20
N VAL A 26 14.09 -3.58 -25.37
CA VAL A 26 15.54 -3.72 -25.55
C VAL A 26 15.96 -5.20 -25.38
N SER A 27 15.50 -5.87 -24.33
CA SER A 27 15.85 -7.28 -24.08
C SER A 27 15.29 -8.20 -25.17
N ALA A 28 14.08 -7.95 -25.69
CA ALA A 28 13.50 -8.70 -26.79
C ALA A 28 14.27 -8.49 -28.12
N TYR A 29 14.74 -7.26 -28.37
CA TYR A 29 15.61 -6.98 -29.50
C TYR A 29 16.93 -7.74 -29.40
N LEU A 30 17.60 -7.69 -28.24
CA LEU A 30 18.82 -8.47 -28.00
C LEU A 30 18.56 -9.98 -28.12
N ALA A 31 17.41 -10.45 -27.61
CA ALA A 31 16.99 -11.84 -27.74
C ALA A 31 16.87 -12.30 -29.20
N SER A 32 16.27 -11.48 -30.06
CA SER A 32 16.16 -11.80 -31.48
C SER A 32 17.50 -11.94 -32.21
N GLN A 33 18.57 -11.31 -31.69
CA GLN A 33 19.89 -11.31 -32.33
C GLN A 33 20.84 -12.39 -31.78
N PHE A 34 20.76 -12.68 -30.47
CA PHE A 34 21.74 -13.50 -29.78
C PHE A 34 21.29 -14.92 -29.45
N LEU A 35 19.97 -15.19 -29.39
CA LEU A 35 19.50 -16.56 -29.26
C LEU A 35 19.74 -17.35 -30.56
N PRO A 36 20.19 -18.62 -30.46
CA PRO A 36 20.45 -19.40 -29.24
C PRO A 36 21.91 -19.38 -28.72
N ASN A 37 22.86 -18.81 -29.45
CA ASN A 37 24.28 -19.19 -29.32
C ASN A 37 25.15 -18.27 -28.44
N VAL A 38 24.74 -17.03 -28.20
CA VAL A 38 25.60 -16.02 -27.54
C VAL A 38 24.89 -15.44 -26.32
N HIS A 39 25.54 -15.43 -25.15
CA HIS A 39 25.00 -14.88 -23.89
C HIS A 39 23.54 -15.28 -23.59
N HIS A 40 23.21 -16.54 -23.86
CA HIS A 40 21.87 -17.10 -23.75
C HIS A 40 21.26 -16.88 -22.36
N ASP A 41 22.00 -17.18 -21.30
CA ASP A 41 21.48 -17.18 -19.93
C ASP A 41 21.10 -15.78 -19.45
N PHE A 42 21.93 -14.78 -19.75
CA PHE A 42 21.64 -13.39 -19.44
C PHE A 42 20.44 -12.88 -20.24
N THR A 43 20.37 -13.22 -21.53
CA THR A 43 19.31 -12.74 -22.42
C THR A 43 17.94 -13.30 -22.01
N ILE A 44 17.88 -14.58 -21.62
CA ILE A 44 16.66 -15.17 -21.05
C ILE A 44 16.31 -14.52 -19.73
N PHE A 45 17.29 -14.36 -18.84
CA PHE A 45 17.06 -13.71 -17.54
C PHE A 45 16.52 -12.30 -17.72
N ALA A 46 17.05 -11.51 -18.65
CA ALA A 46 16.64 -10.13 -18.89
C ALA A 46 15.16 -9.96 -19.33
N LEU A 47 14.53 -11.01 -19.87
CA LEU A 47 13.11 -11.00 -20.22
C LEU A 47 12.19 -11.21 -19.00
N ILE A 48 12.70 -11.84 -17.93
CA ILE A 48 11.88 -12.27 -16.78
C ILE A 48 11.47 -11.07 -15.90
N PRO A 49 12.38 -10.23 -15.36
CA PRO A 49 12.01 -9.09 -14.53
C PRO A 49 10.99 -8.13 -15.16
N PRO A 50 11.15 -7.65 -16.41
CA PRO A 50 10.19 -6.72 -16.98
C PRO A 50 8.83 -7.37 -17.25
N SER A 51 8.79 -8.63 -17.71
CA SER A 51 7.52 -9.35 -17.93
C SER A 51 6.75 -9.57 -16.63
N TYR A 52 7.44 -10.01 -15.58
CA TYR A 52 6.88 -10.18 -14.24
C TYR A 52 6.37 -8.86 -13.68
N THR A 53 7.16 -7.79 -13.83
CA THR A 53 6.83 -6.45 -13.36
C THR A 53 5.54 -5.93 -14.01
N ILE A 54 5.42 -6.04 -15.34
CA ILE A 54 4.22 -5.59 -16.07
C ILE A 54 3.00 -6.39 -15.63
N LEU A 55 3.09 -7.72 -15.64
CA LEU A 55 1.94 -8.58 -15.33
C LEU A 55 1.42 -8.34 -13.91
N LEU A 56 2.30 -8.34 -12.90
CA LEU A 56 1.87 -8.14 -11.53
C LEU A 56 1.44 -6.71 -11.24
N SER A 57 2.07 -5.71 -11.86
CA SER A 57 1.62 -4.32 -11.73
C SER A 57 0.19 -4.16 -12.23
N VAL A 58 -0.16 -4.76 -13.37
CA VAL A 58 -1.53 -4.73 -13.91
C VAL A 58 -2.50 -5.43 -12.95
N ILE A 59 -2.16 -6.59 -12.39
CA ILE A 59 -3.02 -7.28 -11.41
C ILE A 59 -3.24 -6.42 -10.16
N LEU A 60 -2.18 -5.83 -9.62
CA LEU A 60 -2.23 -4.99 -8.41
C LEU A 60 -3.01 -3.68 -8.62
N LEU A 61 -3.13 -3.19 -9.84
CA LEU A 61 -4.00 -2.05 -10.14
C LEU A 61 -5.49 -2.36 -9.87
N PHE A 62 -5.91 -3.61 -10.08
CA PHE A 62 -7.28 -4.04 -9.85
C PHE A 62 -7.51 -4.44 -8.40
N VAL A 63 -6.66 -5.32 -7.87
CA VAL A 63 -6.81 -5.92 -6.54
C VAL A 63 -5.57 -5.61 -5.71
N SER A 64 -5.73 -4.78 -4.68
CA SER A 64 -4.60 -4.27 -3.91
C SER A 64 -4.80 -4.33 -2.41
N ASN A 65 -3.96 -5.14 -1.77
CA ASN A 65 -3.85 -5.21 -0.32
C ASN A 65 -2.41 -4.82 0.08
N PRO A 66 -2.17 -4.12 1.20
CA PRO A 66 -0.83 -3.69 1.60
C PRO A 66 0.18 -4.84 1.68
N ARG A 67 -0.28 -6.02 2.14
CA ARG A 67 0.55 -7.24 2.19
C ARG A 67 1.03 -7.67 0.82
N ALA A 68 0.14 -7.71 -0.16
CA ALA A 68 0.46 -8.11 -1.52
C ALA A 68 1.39 -7.08 -2.19
N GLU A 69 1.17 -5.79 -1.95
CA GLU A 69 2.02 -4.72 -2.48
C GLU A 69 3.44 -4.78 -1.92
N ILE A 70 3.61 -5.03 -0.62
CA ILE A 70 4.94 -5.14 0.01
C ILE A 70 5.70 -6.35 -0.52
N VAL A 71 5.04 -7.52 -0.63
CA VAL A 71 5.65 -8.73 -1.17
C VAL A 71 6.06 -8.50 -2.63
N HIS A 72 5.18 -7.91 -3.44
CA HIS A 72 5.49 -7.57 -4.83
C HIS A 72 6.64 -6.58 -4.95
N ALA A 73 6.62 -5.49 -4.17
CA ALA A 73 7.68 -4.47 -4.20
C ALA A 73 9.04 -5.07 -3.80
N PHE A 74 9.06 -5.96 -2.81
CA PHE A 74 10.28 -6.65 -2.39
C PHE A 74 10.82 -7.59 -3.48
N ILE A 75 9.99 -8.52 -3.99
CA ILE A 75 10.43 -9.49 -5.01
C ILE A 75 10.87 -8.76 -6.28
N THR A 76 10.07 -7.79 -6.74
CA THR A 76 10.37 -7.02 -7.95
C THR A 76 11.62 -6.17 -7.77
N GLY A 77 11.78 -5.52 -6.62
CA GLY A 77 13.00 -4.78 -6.28
C GLY A 77 14.24 -5.67 -6.32
N VAL A 78 14.20 -6.87 -5.73
CA VAL A 78 15.33 -7.81 -5.78
C VAL A 78 15.62 -8.26 -7.21
N LEU A 79 14.61 -8.55 -8.03
CA LEU A 79 14.80 -8.91 -9.43
C LEU A 79 15.50 -7.80 -10.23
N TRP A 80 15.07 -6.55 -10.06
CA TRP A 80 15.71 -5.40 -10.71
C TRP A 80 17.13 -5.14 -10.19
N LEU A 81 17.38 -5.35 -8.89
CA LEU A 81 18.72 -5.26 -8.31
C LEU A 81 19.66 -6.31 -8.92
N ILE A 82 19.23 -7.57 -9.02
CA ILE A 82 20.01 -8.65 -9.64
C ILE A 82 20.27 -8.32 -11.11
N MET A 83 19.27 -7.82 -11.84
CA MET A 83 19.43 -7.42 -13.23
C MET A 83 20.45 -6.29 -13.40
N GLY A 84 20.40 -5.26 -12.55
CA GLY A 84 21.39 -4.18 -12.54
C GLY A 84 22.80 -4.67 -12.22
N ALA A 85 22.94 -5.47 -11.16
CA ALA A 85 24.23 -6.00 -10.71
C ALA A 85 24.87 -6.94 -11.75
N TRP A 86 24.10 -7.90 -12.28
CA TRP A 86 24.59 -8.81 -13.32
C TRP A 86 24.98 -8.03 -14.58
N THR A 87 24.17 -7.03 -14.96
CA THR A 87 24.51 -6.17 -16.11
C THR A 87 25.86 -5.46 -15.90
N ALA A 88 26.09 -4.89 -14.72
CA ALA A 88 27.37 -4.25 -14.40
C ALA A 88 28.55 -5.23 -14.43
N ASP A 89 28.37 -6.45 -13.92
CA ASP A 89 29.43 -7.47 -13.85
C ASP A 89 29.91 -7.92 -15.22
N PHE A 90 29.02 -8.08 -16.21
CA PHE A 90 29.45 -8.55 -17.53
C PHE A 90 30.05 -7.45 -18.42
N LEU A 91 29.63 -6.19 -18.27
CA LEU A 91 30.23 -5.07 -19.01
C LEU A 91 31.60 -4.65 -18.44
N GLY A 92 31.77 -4.82 -17.13
CA GLY A 92 32.91 -4.27 -16.39
C GLY A 92 33.00 -2.75 -16.48
N SER A 93 34.20 -2.21 -16.25
CA SER A 93 34.49 -0.76 -16.29
C SER A 93 34.82 -0.23 -17.69
N SER A 94 34.55 -1.02 -18.73
CA SER A 94 34.89 -0.65 -20.11
C SER A 94 33.98 0.48 -20.63
N LYS A 95 34.58 1.44 -21.35
CA LYS A 95 33.83 2.53 -22.00
C LYS A 95 33.34 2.03 -23.37
N CYS A 96 32.05 2.21 -23.67
CA CYS A 96 31.50 1.78 -24.97
C CYS A 96 32.24 2.41 -26.17
N SER A 97 32.71 3.65 -26.02
CA SER A 97 33.51 4.35 -27.05
C SER A 97 34.85 3.68 -27.38
N ALA A 98 35.36 2.78 -26.54
CA ALA A 98 36.59 2.05 -26.82
C ALA A 98 36.36 0.84 -27.75
N LEU A 99 35.09 0.46 -28.01
CA LEU A 99 34.70 -0.66 -28.85
C LEU A 99 34.33 -0.23 -30.29
N VAL A 100 34.72 0.98 -30.69
CA VAL A 100 34.49 1.44 -32.07
C VAL A 100 35.31 0.59 -33.03
N GLY A 101 34.64 -0.01 -34.02
CA GLY A 101 35.26 -0.88 -35.04
C GLY A 101 35.30 -2.36 -34.66
N THR A 102 34.89 -2.75 -33.45
CA THR A 102 34.73 -4.17 -33.09
C THR A 102 33.28 -4.63 -33.31
N THR A 103 33.13 -5.87 -33.76
CA THR A 103 31.83 -6.48 -34.05
C THR A 103 31.65 -7.76 -33.27
N THR A 104 30.47 -7.96 -32.70
CA THR A 104 30.06 -9.21 -32.05
C THR A 104 29.29 -10.08 -33.03
N PRO A 105 29.60 -11.39 -33.13
CA PRO A 105 28.83 -12.31 -33.97
C PRO A 105 27.40 -12.46 -33.44
N THR A 106 26.44 -12.50 -34.35
CA THR A 106 25.00 -12.70 -34.08
C THR A 106 24.47 -13.80 -34.97
N THR A 107 23.26 -14.29 -34.69
CA THR A 107 22.63 -15.35 -35.50
C THR A 107 22.36 -14.91 -36.94
N HIS A 108 22.18 -13.60 -37.18
CA HIS A 108 21.86 -13.02 -38.50
C HIS A 108 23.01 -12.22 -39.13
N GLY A 109 24.23 -12.33 -38.60
CA GLY A 109 25.39 -11.61 -39.12
C GLY A 109 26.28 -11.06 -38.00
N SER A 110 26.58 -9.77 -38.03
CA SER A 110 27.37 -9.11 -36.99
C SER A 110 26.71 -7.83 -36.51
N MET A 111 26.82 -7.56 -35.22
CA MET A 111 26.34 -6.34 -34.58
C MET A 111 27.54 -5.53 -34.09
N SER A 112 27.46 -4.20 -34.16
CA SER A 112 28.49 -3.35 -33.57
C SER A 112 28.56 -3.56 -32.06
N ALA A 113 29.75 -3.85 -31.54
CA ALA A 113 29.93 -4.06 -30.12
C ALA A 113 29.67 -2.77 -29.31
N ASN A 114 29.85 -1.60 -29.92
CA ASN A 114 29.48 -0.31 -29.30
C ASN A 114 27.96 -0.22 -29.06
N LEU A 115 27.15 -0.53 -30.08
CA LEU A 115 25.68 -0.51 -29.94
C LEU A 115 25.20 -1.49 -28.86
N TYR A 116 25.80 -2.68 -28.80
CA TYR A 116 25.48 -3.67 -27.76
C TYR A 116 25.79 -3.15 -26.34
N CYS A 117 26.95 -2.51 -26.18
CA CYS A 117 27.36 -1.89 -24.92
C CYS A 117 26.41 -0.75 -24.51
N GLU A 118 26.04 0.12 -25.45
CA GLU A 118 25.11 1.22 -25.20
C GLU A 118 23.72 0.72 -24.75
N LEU A 119 23.17 -0.27 -25.46
CA LEU A 119 21.86 -0.86 -25.10
C LEU A 119 21.89 -1.51 -23.71
N SER A 120 22.98 -2.20 -23.39
CA SER A 120 23.12 -2.86 -22.10
C SER A 120 23.33 -1.85 -20.96
N LYS A 121 24.02 -0.74 -21.21
CA LYS A 121 24.11 0.38 -20.25
C LYS A 121 22.77 1.06 -20.01
N VAL A 122 21.95 1.23 -21.05
CA VAL A 122 20.58 1.72 -20.89
C VAL A 122 19.75 0.76 -20.03
N GLN A 123 19.86 -0.54 -20.27
CA GLN A 123 19.20 -1.56 -19.46
C GLN A 123 19.65 -1.52 -17.99
N GLU A 124 20.95 -1.36 -17.72
CA GLU A 124 21.53 -1.19 -16.39
C GLU A 124 20.92 0.03 -15.67
N ALA A 125 20.89 1.19 -16.34
CA ALA A 125 20.38 2.43 -15.78
C ALA A 125 18.89 2.33 -15.41
N PHE A 126 18.06 1.78 -16.30
CA PHE A 126 16.64 1.57 -16.00
C PHE A 126 16.42 0.56 -14.87
N ALA A 127 17.26 -0.48 -14.78
CA ALA A 127 17.18 -1.44 -13.68
C ALA A 127 17.44 -0.78 -12.32
N TRP A 128 18.45 0.08 -12.21
CA TRP A 128 18.72 0.85 -10.99
C TRP A 128 17.58 1.82 -10.64
N VAL A 129 17.05 2.53 -11.64
CA VAL A 129 15.92 3.45 -11.42
C VAL A 129 14.69 2.68 -10.90
N LEU A 130 14.35 1.55 -11.51
CA LEU A 130 13.23 0.73 -11.09
C LEU A 130 13.45 0.12 -9.70
N PHE A 131 14.66 -0.36 -9.40
CA PHE A 131 15.01 -0.81 -8.06
C PHE A 131 14.79 0.29 -7.01
N VAL A 132 15.30 1.50 -7.24
CA VAL A 132 15.15 2.63 -6.32
C VAL A 132 13.68 3.02 -6.15
N LEU A 133 12.90 3.06 -7.24
CA LEU A 133 11.46 3.34 -7.18
C LEU A 133 10.72 2.30 -6.32
N TYR A 134 11.00 1.01 -6.52
CA TYR A 134 10.40 -0.06 -5.72
C TYR A 134 10.86 -0.05 -4.26
N ALA A 135 12.13 0.29 -3.99
CA ALA A 135 12.64 0.43 -2.63
C ALA A 135 11.92 1.57 -1.88
N ILE A 136 11.80 2.75 -2.52
CA ILE A 136 11.07 3.88 -1.95
C ILE A 136 9.60 3.49 -1.72
N TRP A 137 8.94 2.86 -2.70
CA TRP A 137 7.56 2.41 -2.56
C TRP A 137 7.39 1.42 -1.40
N PHE A 138 8.29 0.44 -1.27
CA PHE A 138 8.30 -0.52 -0.17
C PHE A 138 8.35 0.19 1.20
N PHE A 139 9.26 1.16 1.36
CA PHE A 139 9.35 1.94 2.61
C PHE A 139 8.12 2.80 2.87
N VAL A 140 7.53 3.41 1.83
CA VAL A 140 6.32 4.21 1.94
C VAL A 140 5.14 3.36 2.40
N VAL A 141 4.88 2.20 1.78
CA VAL A 141 3.75 1.33 2.14
C VAL A 141 3.90 0.82 3.58
N ILE A 142 5.11 0.42 4.00
CA ILE A 142 5.36 0.00 5.39
C ILE A 142 5.11 1.15 6.37
N SER A 143 5.63 2.35 6.07
CA SER A 143 5.49 3.52 6.94
C SER A 143 4.03 3.93 7.12
N LEU A 144 3.29 3.95 6.02
CA LEU A 144 1.86 4.26 6.02
C LEU A 144 1.05 3.19 6.75
N THR A 145 1.35 1.90 6.55
CA THR A 145 0.64 0.80 7.23
C THR A 145 0.89 0.84 8.74
N ARG A 146 2.13 1.12 9.18
CA ARG A 146 2.47 1.28 10.61
C ARG A 146 1.73 2.45 11.25
N ARG A 147 1.61 3.57 10.56
CA ARG A 147 0.82 4.73 11.04
C ARG A 147 -0.65 4.37 11.23
N SER A 148 -1.23 3.62 10.29
CA SER A 148 -2.62 3.17 10.40
C SER A 148 -2.84 2.16 11.53
N LEU A 149 -1.86 1.27 11.80
CA LEU A 149 -1.91 0.38 12.96
C LEU A 149 -1.92 1.18 14.29
N ALA A 150 -1.12 2.24 14.38
CA ALA A 150 -1.10 3.11 15.56
C ALA A 150 -2.45 3.85 15.79
N MET A 151 -3.30 3.94 14.78
CA MET A 151 -4.67 4.46 14.88
C MET A 151 -5.71 3.39 15.27
N GLY A 152 -5.28 2.17 15.63
CA GLY A 152 -6.17 1.11 16.14
C GLY A 152 -6.84 0.23 15.07
N ARG A 153 -6.37 0.23 13.82
CA ARG A 153 -6.87 -0.68 12.77
C ARG A 153 -6.09 -1.99 12.72
N GLU A 154 -6.53 -2.98 13.48
CA GLU A 154 -5.87 -4.30 13.57
C GLU A 154 -5.84 -5.08 12.23
N PHE A 155 -6.86 -4.91 11.38
CA PHE A 155 -7.03 -5.66 10.12
C PHE A 155 -6.53 -4.94 8.87
N ILE A 156 -5.69 -3.91 9.02
CA ILE A 156 -5.20 -3.05 7.91
C ILE A 156 -4.53 -3.84 6.77
N TRP A 157 -3.91 -4.98 7.08
CA TRP A 157 -3.12 -5.77 6.13
C TRP A 157 -3.97 -6.54 5.12
N SER A 158 -5.23 -6.83 5.47
CA SER A 158 -6.20 -7.55 4.64
C SER A 158 -7.18 -6.64 3.92
N GLU A 159 -7.26 -5.38 4.30
CA GLU A 159 -8.17 -4.40 3.71
C GLU A 159 -7.65 -3.89 2.35
N ASP A 160 -8.59 -3.56 1.45
CA ASP A 160 -8.25 -2.93 0.18
C ASP A 160 -7.62 -1.55 0.44
N VAL A 161 -6.45 -1.32 -0.17
CA VAL A 161 -5.71 -0.05 -0.19
C VAL A 161 -6.60 1.16 -0.54
N LYS A 162 -7.68 0.95 -1.31
CA LYS A 162 -8.65 1.98 -1.69
C LYS A 162 -9.52 2.49 -0.53
N LEU A 163 -9.70 1.67 0.49
CA LEU A 163 -10.53 1.96 1.66
C LEU A 163 -9.73 2.56 2.83
N LEU A 164 -8.40 2.62 2.71
CA LEU A 164 -7.52 3.03 3.80
C LEU A 164 -7.34 4.56 3.88
N PRO A 165 -7.40 5.16 5.09
CA PRO A 165 -7.24 6.59 5.30
C PRO A 165 -5.78 7.01 5.48
N TRP A 166 -5.03 7.01 4.37
CA TRP A 166 -3.57 7.20 4.38
C TRP A 166 -3.06 8.54 4.95
N PHE A 167 -3.87 9.60 4.93
CA PHE A 167 -3.45 10.96 5.28
C PHE A 167 -4.18 11.55 6.49
N GLY A 168 -4.56 10.73 7.46
CA GLY A 168 -5.21 11.21 8.70
C GLY A 168 -6.61 11.80 8.47
N GLN A 169 -7.13 11.72 7.24
CA GLN A 169 -8.54 11.86 6.94
C GLN A 169 -9.21 10.57 7.42
N ALA A 170 -9.25 10.36 8.74
CA ALA A 170 -10.09 9.33 9.31
C ALA A 170 -11.52 9.69 8.90
N PRO A 171 -12.14 8.96 7.95
CA PRO A 171 -13.55 9.14 7.71
C PRO A 171 -14.18 8.60 8.99
N SER A 172 -14.95 9.42 9.69
CA SER A 172 -16.13 8.85 10.32
C SER A 172 -16.80 8.02 9.21
N TRP A 173 -16.71 6.69 9.33
CA TRP A 173 -17.24 5.80 8.30
C TRP A 173 -18.69 6.24 8.08
N PRO A 174 -19.14 6.57 6.85
CA PRO A 174 -20.54 6.91 6.60
C PRO A 174 -21.44 5.72 6.99
N GLY A 175 -21.88 5.67 8.25
CA GLY A 175 -22.61 4.54 8.84
C GLY A 175 -22.02 3.93 10.12
N MET A 176 -20.79 4.26 10.53
CA MET A 176 -20.31 3.93 11.88
C MET A 176 -20.37 5.18 12.74
N ALA A 177 -21.44 5.28 13.52
CA ALA A 177 -21.50 6.22 14.63
C ALA A 177 -20.26 5.99 15.50
N GLU A 178 -19.55 7.07 15.76
CA GLU A 178 -18.45 7.22 16.71
C GLU A 178 -18.90 6.62 18.06
N GLY A 179 -18.62 5.33 18.28
CA GLY A 179 -19.11 4.58 19.45
C GLY A 179 -19.61 3.16 19.22
N GLN A 180 -19.79 2.70 17.97
CA GLN A 180 -20.15 1.30 17.68
C GLN A 180 -19.00 0.55 17.00
N TYR A 181 -17.91 0.32 17.73
CA TYR A 181 -17.19 -0.93 17.48
C TYR A 181 -18.16 -2.06 17.88
N PRO A 182 -18.49 -3.01 17.00
CA PRO A 182 -19.18 -4.20 17.46
C PRO A 182 -18.25 -4.87 18.47
N GLU A 183 -18.66 -4.89 19.73
CA GLU A 183 -18.13 -5.72 20.82
C GLU A 183 -18.24 -7.23 20.50
N GLN A 184 -18.33 -7.62 19.22
CA GLN A 184 -18.59 -8.98 18.76
C GLN A 184 -17.31 -9.77 18.48
N TYR A 185 -16.12 -9.17 18.66
CA TYR A 185 -14.85 -9.90 18.57
C TYR A 185 -13.88 -9.54 19.68
N ARG A 186 -14.36 -9.47 20.93
CA ARG A 186 -13.51 -9.79 22.06
C ARG A 186 -13.53 -11.31 22.24
N PRO A 187 -12.39 -12.02 22.17
CA PRO A 187 -12.31 -13.41 22.59
C PRO A 187 -12.75 -13.46 24.05
N PHE A 188 -13.92 -14.03 24.27
CA PHE A 188 -14.51 -14.25 25.57
C PHE A 188 -13.64 -15.26 26.34
N TYR A 189 -12.57 -14.78 26.96
CA TYR A 189 -11.94 -15.48 28.09
C TYR A 189 -12.86 -15.25 29.29
N GLY A 190 -13.84 -16.13 29.42
CA GLY A 190 -14.88 -16.09 30.45
C GLY A 190 -14.29 -16.15 31.84
N TYR A 191 -14.46 -15.07 32.59
CA TYR A 191 -14.52 -15.12 34.04
C TYR A 191 -16.01 -15.17 34.45
N PRO A 192 -16.44 -16.12 35.28
CA PRO A 192 -17.84 -16.29 35.64
C PRO A 192 -18.24 -15.23 36.68
N GLY A 193 -18.75 -14.10 36.20
CA GLY A 193 -19.30 -13.02 37.02
C GLY A 193 -20.82 -12.94 36.87
N TYR A 194 -21.52 -13.43 37.88
CA TYR A 194 -22.95 -13.32 38.20
C TYR A 194 -23.79 -12.35 37.34
N GLN A 195 -24.73 -12.90 36.57
CA GLN A 195 -25.83 -12.15 35.95
C GLN A 195 -26.78 -11.63 37.03
N GLN A 196 -26.93 -10.31 37.09
CA GLN A 196 -27.94 -9.65 37.91
C GLN A 196 -29.20 -9.41 37.06
N TYR A 197 -30.20 -10.26 37.29
CA TYR A 197 -31.53 -10.22 36.68
C TYR A 197 -32.37 -9.12 37.33
N TYR A 198 -32.75 -8.08 36.57
CA TYR A 198 -33.74 -7.09 37.01
C TYR A 198 -35.10 -7.43 36.37
N PRO A 199 -36.16 -7.66 37.17
CA PRO A 199 -37.50 -7.88 36.64
C PRO A 199 -38.19 -6.53 36.36
N GLN A 200 -38.60 -6.33 35.11
CA GLN A 200 -39.40 -5.19 34.68
C GLN A 200 -40.89 -5.52 34.88
N THR A 201 -41.49 -4.92 35.90
CA THR A 201 -42.92 -4.98 36.19
C THR A 201 -43.68 -4.07 35.23
N GLY A 202 -44.46 -4.68 34.33
CA GLY A 202 -45.39 -3.98 33.46
C GLY A 202 -46.71 -3.67 34.17
N ASN A 203 -47.12 -2.41 34.17
CA ASN A 203 -48.52 -2.03 34.31
C ASN A 203 -48.82 -0.76 33.50
N GLY A 204 -49.99 -0.75 32.86
CA GLY A 204 -50.28 -0.04 31.62
C GLY A 204 -50.35 1.48 31.67
N THR A 205 -50.31 2.09 30.48
CA THR A 205 -51.34 3.00 29.95
C THR A 205 -50.96 3.46 28.54
N MET A 206 -51.91 3.33 27.61
CA MET A 206 -51.80 3.85 26.25
C MET A 206 -51.80 5.38 26.28
N GLY A 207 -50.68 5.98 25.87
CA GLY A 207 -50.57 7.41 25.60
C GLY A 207 -50.16 7.61 24.14
N TYR A 208 -51.08 8.15 23.34
CA TYR A 208 -50.78 8.73 22.02
C TYR A 208 -49.73 9.84 22.19
N GLN A 209 -48.61 9.77 21.47
CA GLN A 209 -47.74 10.94 21.27
C GLN A 209 -47.40 11.08 19.78
N PRO A 210 -47.43 12.32 19.24
CA PRO A 210 -47.41 12.57 17.81
C PRO A 210 -45.98 12.59 17.26
N SER A 211 -45.91 12.26 15.97
CA SER A 211 -44.79 12.43 15.05
C SER A 211 -43.92 13.66 15.37
N GLY A 212 -42.65 13.41 15.70
CA GLY A 212 -41.64 14.42 15.94
C GLY A 212 -40.25 13.77 16.03
N VAL A 213 -39.46 14.01 15.00
CA VAL A 213 -38.04 13.67 14.83
C VAL A 213 -37.25 13.80 16.14
N ALA A 214 -36.71 12.71 16.68
CA ALA A 214 -35.67 12.75 17.71
C ALA A 214 -34.92 11.41 17.77
N GLY A 215 -33.60 11.51 17.70
CA GLY A 215 -32.69 10.36 17.79
C GLY A 215 -32.94 9.54 19.05
N SER A 216 -32.78 8.23 18.89
CA SER A 216 -32.78 7.24 19.95
C SER A 216 -31.66 7.51 20.96
N ALA A 217 -31.91 8.43 21.88
CA ALA A 217 -31.20 8.53 23.14
C ALA A 217 -31.73 7.42 24.05
N TYR A 218 -30.83 6.55 24.51
CA TYR A 218 -31.13 5.63 25.59
C TYR A 218 -31.67 6.43 26.79
N PRO A 219 -32.80 6.02 27.41
CA PRO A 219 -33.34 6.71 28.57
C PRO A 219 -32.37 6.50 29.74
N GLY A 220 -31.55 7.53 30.03
CA GLY A 220 -30.61 7.55 31.16
C GLY A 220 -29.22 8.12 30.87
N ALA A 221 -28.84 8.31 29.60
CA ALA A 221 -27.54 8.89 29.27
C ALA A 221 -27.58 10.43 29.34
N GLN A 222 -27.16 11.01 30.46
CA GLN A 222 -26.91 12.45 30.55
C GLN A 222 -25.58 12.76 29.84
N TYR A 223 -25.65 13.34 28.64
CA TYR A 223 -24.49 13.90 27.97
C TYR A 223 -24.15 15.24 28.62
N VAL A 224 -23.05 15.31 29.37
CA VAL A 224 -22.51 16.57 29.89
C VAL A 224 -21.56 17.15 28.86
N GLN A 225 -21.99 18.22 28.19
CA GLN A 225 -21.16 18.95 27.23
C GLN A 225 -20.14 19.80 28.00
N SER A 226 -18.88 19.36 28.03
CA SER A 226 -17.81 20.13 28.67
C SER A 226 -17.45 21.36 27.82
N MET A 227 -17.59 22.55 28.42
CA MET A 227 -17.10 23.79 27.81
C MET A 227 -15.57 23.86 27.95
N PRO A 228 -14.83 24.26 26.90
CA PRO A 228 -13.39 24.48 27.00
C PRO A 228 -13.06 25.47 28.11
N GLY A 229 -12.21 25.07 29.08
CA GLY A 229 -11.81 25.92 30.21
C GLY A 229 -12.59 25.73 31.51
N ALA A 230 -13.50 24.75 31.60
CA ALA A 230 -14.19 24.40 32.85
C ALA A 230 -13.95 22.94 33.24
N ALA A 231 -13.59 22.70 34.50
CA ALA A 231 -13.52 21.37 35.06
C ALA A 231 -14.93 20.91 35.46
N THR A 232 -15.34 19.74 34.97
CA THR A 232 -16.61 19.13 35.38
C THR A 232 -16.33 18.10 36.46
N VAL A 233 -16.88 18.31 37.65
CA VAL A 233 -16.80 17.34 38.76
C VAL A 233 -18.17 16.69 38.91
N ILE A 234 -18.20 15.37 38.85
CA ILE A 234 -19.39 14.55 39.06
C ILE A 234 -19.27 13.93 40.46
N GLN A 235 -20.12 14.34 41.39
CA GLN A 235 -20.16 13.79 42.75
C GLN A 235 -21.56 13.23 43.02
N GLY A 236 -21.72 11.92 42.86
CA GLY A 236 -23.03 11.26 42.93
C GLY A 236 -23.93 11.62 41.74
N SER A 237 -25.18 12.00 42.02
CA SER A 237 -26.16 12.43 41.01
C SER A 237 -26.07 13.92 40.65
N HIS A 238 -25.09 14.65 41.20
CA HIS A 238 -24.90 16.07 40.95
C HIS A 238 -23.68 16.33 40.06
N VAL A 239 -23.90 17.13 39.01
CA VAL A 239 -22.86 17.66 38.13
C VAL A 239 -22.60 19.12 38.53
N SER A 240 -21.36 19.46 38.86
CA SER A 240 -20.94 20.83 39.16
C SER A 240 -19.79 21.25 38.24
N HIS A 241 -19.89 22.45 37.67
CA HIS A 241 -18.83 23.07 36.90
C HIS A 241 -18.03 24.01 37.79
N VAL A 242 -16.73 23.74 37.92
CA VAL A 242 -15.81 24.58 38.70
C VAL A 242 -14.96 25.38 37.70
N PRO A 243 -14.97 26.73 37.75
CA PRO A 243 -14.08 27.53 36.94
C PRO A 243 -12.64 27.27 37.37
N THR A 244 -11.75 26.95 36.42
CA THR A 244 -10.32 26.89 36.70
C THR A 244 -9.77 28.31 36.70
N SER A 245 -9.65 28.91 37.88
CA SER A 245 -8.91 30.17 38.05
C SER A 245 -7.42 29.87 37.95
N TYR A 246 -6.78 30.36 36.88
CA TYR A 246 -5.33 30.55 36.80
C TYR A 246 -4.98 31.95 37.30
#